data_AF-A0A7M2SR99-F1
#
_entry.id   AF-A0A7M2SR99-F1
#
_cell.length_a   1.000
_cell.length_b   1.000
_cell.length_c   1.000
_cell.angle_alpha   90.00
_cell.angle_beta   90.00
_cell.angle_gamma   90.00
#
_symmetry.space_group_name_H-M   'P 1'
#
loop_
_entity.id
_entity.type
_entity.pdbx_description
1 polymer ?
#
loop_
_entity_poly.entity_id
_entity_poly.type
_entity_poly.pdbx_seq_one_letter_code
_entity_poly.pdbx_strand_id
1 'polypeptide(L)'
;MTIENSSAVPAPRDNDPLVSAGLEIAMKWGQALGSPEQLKIALEALEPQLQREHQIRMKQLDMQAVKAEHEARDKRDKRQHRFKTVSLIVGAVLSVAMLGAGVYVAKDAWWLATLLCGPSLIGMALVIILRRHDSAAIKAVADAARRSTSAAGQTLTPPLS
;
A
#
# COMPACT_ATOMS: atom_id res chain seq x y z
N MET A 1 17.56 -12.25 14.19
CA MET A 1 17.57 -10.81 13.83
C MET A 1 16.47 -10.13 14.63
N THR A 2 16.85 -9.57 15.76
CA THR A 2 15.99 -8.86 16.72
C THR A 2 15.76 -7.44 16.23
N ILE A 3 14.49 -7.06 16.04
CA ILE A 3 14.09 -5.68 15.74
C ILE A 3 13.85 -5.01 17.09
N GLU A 4 14.90 -4.39 17.64
CA GLU A 4 14.77 -3.52 18.81
C GLU A 4 14.23 -2.15 18.37
N ASN A 5 13.00 -1.89 18.80
CA ASN A 5 12.63 -0.72 19.58
C ASN A 5 13.22 0.65 19.13
N SER A 6 12.63 1.26 18.09
CA SER A 6 12.93 2.65 17.69
C SER A 6 11.80 3.61 18.05
N SER A 7 11.29 3.51 19.28
CA SER A 7 10.41 4.50 19.92
C SER A 7 11.20 5.30 20.96
N ALA A 8 12.36 5.82 20.59
CA ALA A 8 13.10 6.76 21.42
C ALA A 8 12.74 8.18 20.99
N VAL A 9 11.83 8.81 21.73
CA VAL A 9 11.72 10.27 21.75
C VAL A 9 13.12 10.79 22.12
N PRO A 10 13.78 11.61 21.29
CA PRO A 10 15.11 12.10 21.62
C PRO A 10 15.00 12.93 22.90
N ALA A 11 15.76 12.52 23.93
CA ALA A 11 15.89 13.27 25.17
C ALA A 11 16.32 14.72 24.85
N PRO A 12 15.82 15.72 25.58
CA PRO A 12 16.17 17.10 25.34
C PRO A 12 17.68 17.26 25.51
N ARG A 13 18.36 17.70 24.46
CA ARG A 13 19.77 18.08 24.53
C ARG A 13 19.82 19.45 25.19
N ASP A 14 20.25 19.49 26.44
CA ASP A 14 20.34 20.70 27.29
C ASP A 14 21.24 21.84 26.73
N ASN A 15 21.87 21.66 25.56
CA ASN A 15 22.84 22.59 24.97
C ASN A 15 22.46 23.04 23.55
N ASP A 16 21.18 23.09 23.21
CA ASP A 16 20.79 23.64 21.92
C ASP A 16 21.02 25.17 21.92
N PRO A 17 21.93 25.70 21.07
CA PRO A 17 22.28 27.12 21.06
C PRO A 17 21.07 28.02 20.73
N LEU A 18 20.07 27.45 20.05
CA LEU A 18 18.78 28.08 19.80
C LEU A 18 17.96 28.32 21.08
N VAL A 19 18.03 27.39 22.05
CA VAL A 19 17.32 27.51 23.34
C VAL A 19 18.01 28.55 24.22
N SER A 20 19.34 28.57 24.23
CA SER A 20 20.12 29.59 24.96
C SER A 20 19.89 31.00 24.38
N ALA A 21 19.90 31.16 23.07
CA ALA A 21 19.59 32.44 22.41
C ALA A 21 18.14 32.88 22.69
N GLY A 22 17.19 31.94 22.69
CA GLY A 22 15.80 32.21 23.05
C GLY A 22 15.64 32.71 24.49
N LEU A 23 16.36 32.10 25.44
CA LEU A 23 16.35 32.51 26.85
C LEU A 23 16.93 33.92 27.05
N GLU A 24 18.02 34.24 26.35
CA GLU A 24 18.67 35.54 26.42
C GLU A 24 17.78 36.66 25.85
N ILE A 25 17.05 36.37 24.76
CA ILE A 25 16.05 37.27 24.19
C ILE A 25 14.89 37.46 25.19
N ALA A 26 14.38 36.38 25.80
CA ALA A 26 13.32 36.47 26.79
C ALA A 26 13.72 37.32 28.01
N MET A 27 14.96 37.22 28.49
CA MET A 27 15.49 38.08 29.56
C MET A 27 15.56 39.55 29.14
N LYS A 28 16.01 39.85 27.91
CA LYS A 28 16.07 41.23 27.38
C LYS A 28 14.69 41.86 27.26
N TRP A 29 13.68 41.09 26.85
CA TRP A 29 12.28 41.56 26.86
C TRP A 29 11.75 41.77 28.28
N GLY A 30 12.07 40.89 29.23
CA GLY A 30 11.71 41.06 30.64
C GLY A 30 12.27 42.34 31.27
N GLN A 31 13.49 42.73 30.91
CA GLN A 31 14.08 44.00 31.32
C GLN A 31 13.46 45.21 30.60
N ALA A 32 13.14 45.10 29.32
CA ALA A 32 12.57 46.19 28.53
C ALA A 32 11.11 46.53 28.89
N LEU A 33 10.31 45.54 29.31
CA LEU A 33 8.91 45.73 29.75
C LEU A 33 8.77 46.16 31.22
N GLY A 34 9.87 46.34 31.96
CA GLY A 34 9.86 46.99 33.28
C GLY A 34 9.27 46.19 34.44
N SER A 35 8.71 45.00 34.21
CA SER A 35 8.31 44.07 35.29
C SER A 35 8.16 42.63 34.76
N PRO A 36 8.75 41.63 35.44
CA PRO A 36 8.56 40.21 35.10
C PRO A 36 7.09 39.77 35.19
N GLU A 37 6.26 40.48 35.96
CA GLU A 37 4.83 40.17 36.06
C GLU A 37 4.06 40.57 34.79
N GLN A 38 4.45 41.65 34.12
CA GLN A 38 3.82 42.06 32.86
C GLN A 38 4.16 41.10 31.72
N LEU A 39 5.38 40.56 31.70
CA LEU A 39 5.77 39.52 30.75
C LEU A 39 4.94 38.24 30.95
N LYS A 40 4.66 37.88 32.21
CA LYS A 40 3.82 36.72 32.55
C LYS A 40 2.38 36.90 32.05
N ILE A 41 1.79 38.08 32.27
CA ILE A 41 0.44 38.40 31.77
C ILE A 41 0.40 38.39 30.24
N ALA A 42 1.43 38.93 29.58
CA ALA A 42 1.52 38.92 28.13
C ALA A 42 1.69 37.51 27.55
N LEU A 43 2.49 36.65 28.21
CA LEU A 43 2.63 35.23 27.82
C LEU A 43 1.34 34.45 28.04
N GLU A 44 0.66 34.65 29.15
CA GLU A 44 -0.62 33.99 29.48
C GLU A 44 -1.72 34.38 28.48
N ALA A 45 -1.71 35.63 27.98
CA ALA A 45 -2.58 36.05 26.88
C ALA A 45 -2.19 35.48 25.51
N LEU A 46 -0.91 35.12 25.30
CA LEU A 46 -0.39 34.58 24.03
C LEU A 46 -0.53 33.06 23.92
N GLU A 47 -0.51 32.34 25.04
CA GLU A 47 -0.73 30.88 25.12
C GLU A 47 -1.93 30.37 24.31
N PRO A 48 -3.13 30.96 24.41
CA PRO A 48 -4.29 30.48 23.65
C PRO A 48 -4.13 30.64 22.13
N GLN A 49 -3.37 31.64 21.66
CA GLN A 49 -3.08 31.77 20.23
C GLN A 49 -2.05 30.75 19.76
N LEU A 50 -0.98 30.54 20.54
CA LEU A 50 0.06 29.59 20.20
C LEU A 50 -0.47 28.16 20.13
N GLN A 51 -1.36 27.79 21.05
CA GLN A 51 -2.03 26.48 21.03
C GLN A 51 -2.89 26.29 19.78
N ARG A 52 -3.63 27.33 19.35
CA ARG A 52 -4.44 27.27 18.13
C ARG A 52 -3.56 27.09 16.90
N GLU A 53 -2.48 27.86 16.78
CA GLU A 53 -1.56 27.75 15.64
C GLU A 53 -0.87 26.38 15.62
N HIS A 54 -0.44 25.89 16.78
CA HIS A 54 0.16 24.57 16.90
C HIS A 54 -0.83 23.46 16.52
N GLN A 55 -2.08 23.51 16.98
CA GLN A 55 -3.11 22.56 16.56
C GLN A 55 -3.37 22.59 15.06
N ILE A 56 -3.35 23.78 14.45
CA ILE A 56 -3.50 23.91 12.99
C ILE A 56 -2.32 23.27 12.27
N ARG A 57 -1.08 23.52 12.71
CA ARG A 57 0.12 22.88 12.13
C ARG A 57 0.10 21.37 12.28
N MET A 58 -0.27 20.86 13.45
CA MET A 58 -0.38 19.41 13.67
C MET A 58 -1.40 18.79 12.73
N LYS A 59 -2.60 19.40 12.59
CA LYS A 59 -3.60 18.94 11.63
C LYS A 59 -3.12 19.00 10.17
N GLN A 60 -2.33 20.02 9.80
CA GLN A 60 -1.75 20.12 8.46
C GLN A 60 -0.73 19.01 8.21
N LEU A 61 0.14 18.71 9.17
CA LEU A 61 1.11 17.63 9.08
C LEU A 61 0.41 16.26 9.00
N ASP A 62 -0.62 16.03 9.82
CA ASP A 62 -1.43 14.81 9.76
C ASP A 62 -2.09 14.66 8.38
N MET A 63 -2.69 15.74 7.86
CA MET A 63 -3.32 15.72 6.54
C MET A 63 -2.30 15.49 5.41
N GLN A 64 -1.08 16.01 5.54
CA GLN A 64 0.01 15.73 4.60
C GLN A 64 0.48 14.29 4.68
N ALA A 65 0.64 13.75 5.89
CA ALA A 65 1.04 12.37 6.11
C ALA A 65 0.02 11.39 5.51
N VAL A 66 -1.27 11.62 5.77
CA VAL A 66 -2.37 10.82 5.21
C VAL A 66 -2.38 10.89 3.68
N LYS A 67 -2.22 12.09 3.09
CA LYS A 67 -2.14 12.24 1.62
C LYS A 67 -0.95 11.50 1.03
N ALA A 68 0.23 11.61 1.64
CA ALA A 68 1.43 10.91 1.20
C ALA A 68 1.27 9.39 1.27
N GLU A 69 0.61 8.89 2.32
CA GLU A 69 0.31 7.46 2.46
C GLU A 69 -0.65 6.97 1.35
N HIS A 70 -1.73 7.71 1.09
CA HIS A 70 -2.65 7.37 0.00
C HIS A 70 -1.95 7.37 -1.36
N GLU A 71 -1.14 8.37 -1.66
CA GLU A 71 -0.42 8.44 -2.93
C GLU A 71 0.60 7.29 -3.08
N ALA A 72 1.26 6.90 -1.98
CA ALA A 72 2.17 5.76 -1.97
C ALA A 72 1.43 4.44 -2.23
N ARG A 73 0.24 4.25 -1.65
CA ARG A 73 -0.61 3.07 -1.89
C ARG A 73 -1.07 3.01 -3.35
N ASP A 74 -1.59 4.11 -3.89
CA ASP A 74 -2.06 4.18 -5.29
C ASP A 74 -0.95 3.86 -6.30
N LYS A 75 0.29 4.33 -6.03
CA LYS A 75 1.45 4.04 -6.88
C LYS A 75 1.81 2.55 -6.86
N ARG A 76 1.66 1.86 -5.72
CA ARG A 76 1.91 0.41 -5.60
C ARG A 76 0.87 -0.39 -6.38
N ASP A 77 -0.40 -0.02 -6.26
CA ASP A 77 -1.49 -0.72 -6.93
C ASP A 77 -1.37 -0.60 -8.46
N LYS A 78 -1.08 0.60 -8.98
CA LYS A 78 -0.86 0.83 -10.41
C LYS A 78 0.28 -0.03 -10.98
N ARG A 79 1.38 -0.21 -10.24
CA ARG A 79 2.50 -1.06 -10.68
C ARG A 79 2.09 -2.53 -10.73
N GLN A 80 1.43 -3.03 -9.69
CA GLN A 80 1.00 -4.43 -9.66
C GLN A 80 -0.02 -4.75 -10.76
N HIS A 81 -0.94 -3.83 -11.07
CA HIS A 81 -1.87 -4.02 -12.18
C HIS A 81 -1.16 -4.13 -13.53
N ARG A 82 -0.13 -3.31 -13.77
CA ARG A 82 0.65 -3.37 -15.02
C ARG A 82 1.40 -4.68 -15.15
N PHE A 83 2.11 -5.13 -14.11
CA PHE A 83 2.86 -6.38 -14.17
C PHE A 83 1.95 -7.58 -14.42
N LYS A 84 0.78 -7.65 -13.75
CA LYS A 84 -0.19 -8.74 -13.97
C LYS A 84 -0.73 -8.75 -15.41
N THR A 85 -1.04 -7.58 -15.97
CA THR A 85 -1.52 -7.49 -17.36
C THR A 85 -0.43 -7.86 -18.36
N VAL A 86 0.80 -7.39 -18.16
CA VAL A 86 1.93 -7.68 -19.05
C VAL A 86 2.31 -9.15 -19.03
N SER A 87 2.42 -9.77 -17.85
CA SER A 87 2.75 -11.19 -17.74
C SER A 87 1.69 -12.07 -18.41
N LEU A 88 0.42 -11.66 -18.35
CA LEU A 88 -0.68 -12.36 -19.00
C LEU A 88 -0.59 -12.25 -20.53
N ILE A 89 -0.32 -11.05 -21.06
CA ILE A 89 -0.12 -10.84 -22.51
C ILE A 89 1.06 -11.67 -23.02
N VAL A 90 2.20 -11.62 -22.33
CA VAL A 90 3.40 -12.38 -22.71
C VAL A 90 3.12 -13.88 -22.72
N GLY A 91 2.45 -14.41 -21.69
CA GLY A 91 2.07 -15.82 -21.65
C GLY A 91 1.11 -16.22 -22.79
N ALA A 92 0.16 -15.35 -23.13
CA ALA A 92 -0.76 -15.58 -24.24
C ALA A 92 -0.01 -15.60 -25.60
N VAL A 93 0.88 -14.63 -25.84
CA VAL A 93 1.69 -14.58 -27.07
C VAL A 93 2.57 -15.83 -27.18
N LEU A 94 3.21 -16.24 -26.07
CA LEU A 94 4.08 -17.41 -26.06
C LEU A 94 3.32 -18.72 -26.36
N SER A 95 2.10 -18.87 -25.81
CA SER A 95 1.22 -20.01 -26.10
C SER A 95 0.85 -20.09 -27.58
N VAL A 96 0.44 -18.97 -28.18
CA VAL A 96 0.10 -18.90 -29.61
C VAL A 96 1.33 -19.19 -30.48
N ALA A 97 2.50 -18.67 -30.09
CA ALA A 97 3.74 -18.92 -30.81
C ALA A 97 4.16 -20.40 -30.76
N MET A 98 4.08 -21.05 -29.60
CA MET A 98 4.35 -22.49 -29.46
C MET A 98 3.38 -23.34 -30.28
N LEU A 99 2.10 -22.97 -30.31
CA LEU A 99 1.09 -23.66 -31.11
C LEU A 99 1.38 -23.49 -32.62
N GLY A 100 1.69 -22.25 -33.05
CA GLY A 100 2.07 -21.96 -34.44
C GLY A 100 3.33 -22.71 -34.87
N ALA A 101 4.34 -22.79 -34.00
CA ALA A 101 5.55 -23.58 -34.25
C ALA A 101 5.25 -25.08 -34.37
N GLY A 102 4.39 -25.63 -33.51
CA GLY A 102 3.95 -27.02 -33.59
C GLY A 102 3.24 -27.35 -34.91
N VAL A 103 2.35 -26.46 -35.36
CA VAL A 103 1.66 -26.59 -36.66
C VAL A 103 2.63 -26.47 -37.84
N TYR A 104 3.63 -25.60 -37.75
CA TYR A 104 4.64 -25.43 -38.80
C TYR A 104 5.58 -26.63 -38.95
N VAL A 105 5.86 -27.34 -37.86
CA VAL A 105 6.73 -28.53 -37.83
C VAL A 105 5.98 -29.80 -38.26
N ALA A 106 4.68 -29.93 -37.93
CA ALA A 106 3.85 -31.10 -38.28
C ALA A 106 3.05 -30.88 -39.58
N LYS A 107 3.74 -30.64 -40.71
CA LYS A 107 3.10 -30.34 -42.01
C LYS A 107 2.31 -31.50 -42.61
N ASP A 108 2.71 -32.75 -42.35
CA ASP A 108 2.11 -33.93 -42.99
C ASP A 108 0.76 -34.40 -42.38
N ALA A 109 0.32 -33.84 -41.25
CA ALA A 109 -0.91 -34.27 -40.56
C ALA A 109 -1.83 -33.10 -40.13
N TRP A 110 -1.88 -32.04 -40.94
CA TRP A 110 -2.63 -30.80 -40.64
C TRP A 110 -4.15 -31.00 -40.40
N TRP A 111 -4.75 -32.05 -40.98
CA TRP A 111 -6.18 -32.38 -40.83
C TRP A 111 -6.53 -33.03 -39.48
N LEU A 112 -5.63 -33.84 -38.91
CA LEU A 112 -5.85 -34.45 -37.59
C LEU A 112 -5.75 -33.39 -36.47
N ALA A 113 -4.87 -32.41 -36.66
CA ALA A 113 -4.71 -31.31 -35.73
C ALA A 113 -5.95 -30.40 -35.68
N THR A 114 -6.59 -30.10 -36.81
CA THR A 114 -7.80 -29.24 -36.82
C THR A 114 -9.02 -29.91 -36.19
N LEU A 115 -9.22 -31.21 -36.42
CA LEU A 115 -10.33 -31.98 -35.84
C LEU A 115 -10.18 -32.22 -34.33
N LEU A 116 -8.96 -32.45 -33.85
CA LEU A 116 -8.70 -32.70 -32.43
C LEU A 116 -8.49 -31.41 -31.62
N CYS A 117 -7.96 -30.35 -32.24
CA CYS A 117 -7.65 -29.09 -31.57
C CYS A 117 -8.78 -28.06 -31.65
N GLY A 118 -9.73 -28.16 -32.60
CA GLY A 118 -10.82 -27.20 -32.79
C GLY A 118 -11.61 -26.84 -31.51
N PRO A 119 -12.16 -27.80 -30.75
CA PRO A 119 -12.89 -27.49 -29.52
C PRO A 119 -11.98 -27.05 -28.37
N SER A 120 -10.73 -27.54 -28.31
CA SER A 120 -9.77 -27.17 -27.27
C SER A 120 -9.24 -25.73 -27.47
N LEU A 121 -9.00 -25.32 -28.71
CA LEU A 121 -8.63 -23.95 -29.10
C LEU A 121 -9.77 -22.98 -28.87
N ILE A 122 -11.00 -23.36 -29.22
CA ILE A 122 -12.20 -22.57 -28.93
C ILE A 122 -12.40 -22.44 -27.41
N GLY A 123 -12.20 -23.51 -26.66
CA GLY A 123 -12.25 -23.51 -25.20
C GLY A 123 -11.18 -22.61 -24.57
N MET A 124 -9.93 -22.68 -25.04
CA MET A 124 -8.86 -21.79 -24.55
C MET A 124 -9.08 -20.33 -24.97
N ALA A 125 -9.54 -20.07 -26.18
CA ALA A 125 -9.86 -18.72 -26.65
C ALA A 125 -11.01 -18.12 -25.82
N LEU A 126 -12.07 -18.89 -25.57
CA LEU A 126 -13.17 -18.49 -24.71
C LEU A 126 -12.71 -18.28 -23.26
N VAL A 127 -11.87 -19.17 -22.71
CA VAL A 127 -11.31 -19.01 -21.35
C VAL A 127 -10.41 -17.79 -21.26
N ILE A 128 -9.64 -17.45 -22.30
CA ILE A 128 -8.79 -16.25 -22.31
C ILE A 128 -9.65 -14.98 -22.42
N ILE A 129 -10.70 -15.01 -23.24
CA ILE A 129 -11.64 -13.88 -23.42
C ILE A 129 -12.52 -13.70 -22.17
N LEU A 130 -13.05 -14.77 -21.58
CA LEU A 130 -13.79 -14.74 -20.31
C LEU A 130 -12.87 -14.37 -19.14
N ARG A 131 -11.65 -14.93 -19.05
CA ARG A 131 -10.67 -14.55 -17.99
C ARG A 131 -10.33 -13.07 -18.03
N ARG A 132 -10.32 -12.46 -19.22
CA ARG A 132 -10.10 -11.02 -19.37
C ARG A 132 -11.26 -10.20 -18.80
N HIS A 133 -12.48 -10.74 -18.83
CA HIS A 133 -13.69 -10.05 -18.34
C HIS A 133 -14.04 -10.39 -16.88
N ASP A 134 -13.59 -11.54 -16.36
CA ASP A 134 -14.10 -12.12 -15.11
C ASP A 134 -13.04 -12.26 -14.00
N SER A 135 -12.09 -11.33 -13.97
CA SER A 135 -11.14 -11.22 -12.84
C SER A 135 -11.82 -11.00 -11.48
N ALA A 136 -13.08 -10.51 -11.50
CA ALA A 136 -13.95 -10.40 -10.34
C ALA A 136 -14.53 -11.77 -9.91
N ALA A 137 -15.04 -12.60 -10.84
CA ALA A 137 -15.51 -13.93 -10.49
C ALA A 137 -14.38 -14.86 -10.02
N ILE A 138 -13.15 -14.73 -10.54
CA ILE A 138 -12.02 -15.52 -10.05
C ILE A 138 -11.68 -15.17 -8.61
N LYS A 139 -11.80 -13.91 -8.19
CA LYS A 139 -11.67 -13.53 -6.79
C LYS A 139 -12.79 -14.12 -5.95
N ALA A 140 -14.03 -14.08 -6.44
CA ALA A 140 -15.17 -14.69 -5.74
C ALA A 140 -15.03 -16.21 -5.60
N VAL A 141 -14.54 -16.91 -6.63
CA VAL A 141 -14.29 -18.36 -6.59
C VAL A 141 -13.07 -18.70 -5.73
N ALA A 142 -12.00 -17.90 -5.76
CA ALA A 142 -10.85 -18.08 -4.89
C ALA A 142 -11.23 -17.87 -3.42
N ASP A 143 -12.04 -16.84 -3.10
CA ASP A 143 -12.55 -16.62 -1.76
C ASP A 143 -13.55 -17.71 -1.34
N ALA A 144 -14.40 -18.18 -2.25
CA ALA A 144 -15.30 -19.30 -2.00
C ALA A 144 -14.54 -20.59 -1.72
N ALA A 145 -13.55 -20.94 -2.56
CA ALA A 145 -12.70 -22.12 -2.38
C ALA A 145 -11.86 -22.04 -1.09
N ARG A 146 -11.39 -20.83 -0.73
CA ARG A 146 -10.68 -20.62 0.53
C ARG A 146 -11.61 -20.78 1.72
N ARG A 147 -12.86 -20.31 1.64
CA ARG A 147 -13.89 -20.55 2.67
C ARG A 147 -14.27 -22.03 2.77
N SER A 148 -14.38 -22.75 1.66
CA SER A 148 -14.64 -24.20 1.64
C SER A 148 -13.49 -24.99 2.28
N THR A 149 -12.25 -24.60 2.00
CA THR A 149 -11.06 -25.23 2.58
C THR A 149 -10.95 -24.93 4.08
N SER A 150 -11.25 -23.70 4.50
CA SER A 150 -11.32 -23.34 5.92
C SER A 150 -12.45 -24.05 6.67
N ALA A 151 -13.59 -24.27 6.02
CA ALA A 151 -14.71 -25.04 6.60
C ALA A 151 -14.37 -26.54 6.70
N ALA A 152 -13.69 -27.11 5.71
CA ALA A 152 -13.19 -28.48 5.75
C ALA A 152 -12.05 -28.66 6.79
N GLY A 153 -11.30 -27.60 7.10
CA GLY A 153 -10.31 -27.59 8.19
C GLY A 153 -10.93 -27.59 9.60
N GLN A 154 -12.21 -27.24 9.74
CA GLN A 154 -12.92 -27.20 11.03
C GLN A 154 -13.62 -28.51 11.39
N THR A 155 -13.74 -29.47 10.47
CA THR A 155 -14.37 -30.77 10.75
C THR A 155 -13.39 -31.83 11.27
N LEU A 156 -12.08 -31.53 11.35
CA LEU A 156 -11.04 -32.44 11.84
C LEU A 156 -10.62 -32.18 13.30
N THR A 157 -11.57 -31.84 14.18
CA THR A 157 -11.38 -32.02 15.63
C THR A 157 -12.22 -33.22 16.07
N PRO A 158 -11.63 -34.41 16.24
CA PRO A 158 -12.37 -35.56 16.75
C PRO A 158 -12.81 -35.29 18.20
N PRO A 159 -14.03 -35.65 18.61
CA PRO A 159 -14.41 -35.61 20.02
C PRO A 159 -13.57 -36.62 20.81
N LEU A 160 -12.83 -36.13 21.80
CA LEU A 160 -12.24 -36.92 22.87
C LEU A 160 -13.36 -37.35 23.83
N SER A 161 -13.81 -38.60 23.72
CA SER A 161 -14.39 -39.41 24.81
C SER A 161 -14.70 -40.82 24.34
#